data_AF-A0AAV2IJK6-F1
#
_entry.id   AF-A0AAV2IJK6-F1
#
_cell.length_a   1.000
_cell.length_b   1.000
_cell.length_c   1.000
_cell.angle_alpha   90.00
_cell.angle_beta   90.00
_cell.angle_gamma   90.00
#
_symmetry.space_group_name_H-M   'P 1'
#
loop_
_entity.id
_entity.type
_entity.pdbx_description
1 polymer ?
#
loop_
_entity_poly.entity_id
_entity_poly.type
_entity_poly.pdbx_seq_one_letter_code
_entity_poly.pdbx_strand_id
1 'polypeptide(L)'
;SSGFEASYRIDDCRTKLTEPSGDIVSPGYPYQYSPFLNCTWTIIADTDRLIFFRILNIELYEADAFCNHDHLKIYDGPNREADLLGTYCTYPPTPSVVVSTSNAL
;
A
#
# COMPACT_ATOMS: atom_id res chain seq x y z
N SER A 1 10.09 -40.31 -2.65
CA SER A 1 9.41 -39.04 -2.94
C SER A 1 9.93 -38.00 -1.97
N SER A 2 10.48 -36.90 -2.47
CA SER A 2 10.81 -35.74 -1.64
C SER A 2 9.53 -34.93 -1.40
N GLY A 3 9.16 -34.73 -0.13
CA GLY A 3 8.08 -33.83 0.26
C GLY A 3 8.51 -32.37 0.18
N PHE A 4 7.57 -31.46 0.39
CA PHE A 4 7.86 -30.04 0.60
C PHE A 4 7.43 -29.64 2.02
N GLU A 5 8.15 -28.67 2.58
CA GLU A 5 7.77 -27.97 3.81
C GLU A 5 7.40 -26.53 3.42
N ALA A 6 6.26 -26.06 3.91
CA ALA A 6 5.80 -24.70 3.67
C ALA A 6 5.41 -24.04 5.00
N SER A 7 5.92 -22.84 5.22
CA SER A 7 5.51 -21.96 6.33
C SER A 7 4.78 -20.75 5.76
N TYR A 8 3.66 -20.36 6.37
CA TYR A 8 2.90 -19.15 6.01
C TYR A 8 2.76 -18.22 7.20
N ARG A 9 2.73 -16.90 6.96
CA ARG A 9 2.42 -15.87 7.95
C ARG A 9 1.16 -15.14 7.49
N ILE A 10 0.19 -15.02 8.39
CA ILE A 10 -1.02 -14.23 8.14
C ILE A 10 -0.77 -12.85 8.74
N ASP A 11 -0.58 -11.85 7.90
CA ASP A 11 -0.58 -10.45 8.32
C ASP A 11 -2.04 -9.94 8.32
N ASP A 12 -2.55 -9.50 9.47
CA ASP A 12 -3.93 -9.02 9.65
C ASP A 12 -4.13 -7.57 9.16
N CYS A 13 -3.62 -7.27 7.96
CA CYS A 13 -3.67 -5.94 7.34
C CYS A 13 -4.12 -5.99 5.89
N ARG A 14 -4.98 -6.96 5.58
CA ARG A 14 -5.72 -7.02 4.31
C ARG A 14 -7.11 -6.45 4.54
N THR A 15 -7.34 -5.23 4.09
CA THR A 15 -8.57 -4.49 4.41
C THR A 15 -9.21 -3.92 3.14
N LYS A 16 -10.54 -4.03 3.04
CA LYS A 16 -11.33 -3.34 2.03
C LYS A 16 -11.96 -2.11 2.66
N LEU A 17 -11.77 -0.94 2.04
CA LEU A 17 -12.26 0.35 2.50
C LEU A 17 -13.28 0.88 1.50
N THR A 18 -14.47 1.23 1.97
CA THR A 18 -15.58 1.73 1.14
C THR A 18 -16.13 3.06 1.63
N GLU A 19 -15.57 3.60 2.72
CA GLU A 19 -16.00 4.89 3.25
C GLU A 19 -15.58 6.02 2.29
N PRO A 20 -16.39 7.10 2.16
CA PRO A 20 -16.09 8.20 1.25
C PRO A 20 -14.78 8.93 1.54
N SER A 21 -14.29 8.84 2.77
CA SER A 21 -13.00 9.37 3.21
C SER A 21 -12.52 8.63 4.45
N GLY A 22 -11.20 8.59 4.65
CA GLY A 22 -10.59 8.05 5.86
C GLY A 22 -9.08 8.09 5.78
N ASP A 23 -8.45 7.71 6.89
CA ASP A 23 -7.01 7.62 6.98
C ASP A 23 -6.57 6.15 6.98
N ILE A 24 -5.43 5.88 6.32
CA ILE A 24 -4.76 4.59 6.35
C ILE A 24 -3.45 4.77 7.09
N VAL A 25 -3.19 3.90 8.07
CA VAL A 25 -1.93 3.87 8.80
C VAL A 25 -1.29 2.48 8.68
N SER A 26 0.03 2.45 8.69
CA SER A 26 0.78 1.19 8.77
C SER A 26 0.49 0.48 10.11
N PRO A 27 0.52 -0.87 10.15
CA PRO A 27 0.38 -1.58 11.40
C PRO A 27 1.46 -1.17 12.40
N GLY A 28 1.05 -0.80 13.61
CA GLY A 28 1.95 -0.34 14.67
C GLY A 28 2.19 1.16 14.72
N TYR A 29 1.73 1.93 13.72
CA TYR A 29 1.81 3.40 13.75
C TYR A 29 1.20 3.97 15.06
N PRO A 30 1.83 4.96 15.72
CA PRO A 30 2.97 5.77 15.28
C PRO A 30 4.35 5.15 15.57
N TYR A 31 4.42 3.90 16.02
CA TYR A 31 5.66 3.19 16.25
C TYR A 31 6.11 2.43 14.99
N GLN A 32 7.26 1.77 15.08
CA GLN A 32 7.81 0.99 13.99
C GLN A 32 6.90 -0.19 13.63
N TYR A 33 6.72 -0.40 12.32
CA TYR A 33 6.01 -1.55 11.79
C TYR A 33 6.85 -2.84 11.96
N SER A 34 6.17 -3.98 12.07
CA SER A 34 6.87 -5.29 12.18
C SER A 34 7.60 -5.64 10.87
N PRO A 35 8.74 -6.35 10.92
CA PRO A 35 9.45 -6.75 9.71
C PRO A 35 8.62 -7.74 8.87
N PHE A 36 8.90 -7.80 7.57
CA PHE A 36 8.29 -8.74 6.60
C PHE A 36 6.78 -8.62 6.43
N LEU A 37 6.19 -7.45 6.71
CA LEU A 37 4.76 -7.21 6.46
C LEU A 37 4.46 -7.14 4.96
N ASN A 38 3.36 -7.78 4.56
CA ASN A 38 2.82 -7.68 3.21
C ASN A 38 1.34 -7.26 3.27
N CYS A 39 1.13 -6.01 3.65
CA CYS A 39 -0.19 -5.42 3.80
C CYS A 39 -0.83 -5.04 2.47
N THR A 40 -2.16 -5.02 2.44
CA THR A 40 -2.91 -4.61 1.24
C THR A 40 -4.20 -3.93 1.68
N TRP A 41 -4.37 -2.70 1.23
CA TRP A 41 -5.63 -1.98 1.37
C TRP A 41 -6.24 -1.83 -0.01
N THR A 42 -7.50 -2.18 -0.15
CA THR A 42 -8.26 -1.99 -1.40
C THR A 42 -9.33 -0.94 -1.13
N ILE A 43 -9.22 0.20 -1.78
CA ILE A 43 -10.17 1.31 -1.63
C ILE A 43 -11.15 1.20 -2.79
N ILE A 44 -12.46 1.17 -2.51
CA ILE A 44 -13.51 1.15 -3.53
C ILE A 44 -14.44 2.33 -3.28
N ALA A 45 -14.50 3.25 -4.24
CA ALA A 45 -15.47 4.32 -4.29
C ALA A 45 -16.75 3.88 -5.03
N ASP A 46 -17.81 4.69 -4.91
CA ASP A 46 -18.99 4.54 -5.77
C ASP A 46 -18.60 4.56 -7.26
N THR A 47 -19.41 3.90 -8.08
CA THR A 47 -19.30 4.00 -9.54
C THR A 47 -19.24 5.47 -9.97
N ASP A 48 -18.36 5.78 -10.93
CA ASP A 48 -18.12 7.12 -11.48
C ASP A 48 -17.45 8.13 -10.53
N ARG A 49 -16.90 7.70 -9.39
CA ARG A 49 -16.05 8.53 -8.53
C ARG A 49 -14.57 8.16 -8.66
N LEU A 50 -13.71 9.17 -8.64
CA LEU A 50 -12.27 9.01 -8.54
C LEU A 50 -11.82 9.11 -7.08
N ILE A 51 -10.71 8.44 -6.77
CA ILE A 51 -10.09 8.43 -5.45
C ILE A 51 -8.91 9.39 -5.45
N PHE A 52 -8.90 10.30 -4.48
CA PHE A 52 -7.77 11.19 -4.18
C PHE A 52 -7.01 10.61 -2.99
N PHE A 53 -5.82 10.09 -3.24
CA PHE A 53 -4.96 9.51 -2.20
C PHE A 53 -3.78 10.42 -1.91
N ARG A 54 -3.55 10.77 -0.64
CA ARG A 54 -2.47 11.66 -0.23
C ARG A 54 -1.58 10.96 0.78
N ILE A 55 -0.29 10.84 0.46
CA ILE A 55 0.72 10.38 1.40
C ILE A 55 1.10 11.56 2.30
N LEU A 56 0.73 11.48 3.59
CA LEU A 56 1.01 12.52 4.59
C LEU A 56 2.37 12.35 5.24
N ASN A 57 2.77 11.11 5.50
CA ASN A 57 4.04 10.74 6.09
C ASN A 57 4.44 9.36 5.56
N ILE A 58 5.72 9.17 5.27
CA ILE A 58 6.28 7.88 4.90
C ILE A 58 7.66 7.73 5.52
N GLU A 59 7.82 6.74 6.38
CA GLU A 59 9.07 6.39 7.03
C GLU A 59 9.23 4.87 6.98
N LEU A 60 9.94 4.42 5.96
CA LEU A 60 10.25 3.02 5.65
C LEU A 60 11.77 2.78 5.78
N TYR A 61 12.11 1.54 6.14
CA TYR A 61 13.46 1.06 6.31
C TYR A 61 14.23 1.07 4.99
N GLU A 62 15.51 1.46 5.07
CA GLU A 62 16.43 1.62 3.93
C GLU A 62 15.90 2.57 2.85
N ALA A 63 16.15 3.86 3.10
CA ALA A 63 15.87 4.97 2.21
C ALA A 63 16.86 5.01 1.03
N ASP A 64 16.87 4.00 0.17
CA ASP A 64 17.57 4.07 -1.12
C ASP A 64 16.74 4.85 -2.15
N ALA A 65 17.39 5.42 -3.17
CA ALA A 65 16.71 6.19 -4.21
C ALA A 65 15.90 5.34 -5.20
N PHE A 66 15.91 4.01 -5.04
CA PHE A 66 15.34 3.04 -5.97
C PHE A 66 14.16 2.27 -5.37
N CYS A 67 13.83 2.50 -4.09
CA CYS A 67 12.84 1.80 -3.30
C CYS A 67 12.95 0.26 -3.38
N ASN A 68 14.17 -0.29 -3.32
CA ASN A 68 14.37 -1.75 -3.45
C ASN A 68 13.96 -2.55 -2.21
N HIS A 69 13.84 -1.88 -1.07
CA HIS A 69 13.53 -2.48 0.22
C HIS A 69 12.03 -2.30 0.54
N ASP A 70 11.73 -1.64 1.66
CA ASP A 70 10.36 -1.40 2.06
C ASP A 70 9.75 -0.29 1.20
N HIS A 71 8.58 -0.57 0.64
CA HIS A 71 7.90 0.33 -0.28
C HIS A 71 6.38 0.26 -0.15
N LEU A 72 5.73 1.37 -0.47
CA LEU A 72 4.31 1.46 -0.75
C LEU A 72 4.10 1.48 -2.26
N LYS A 73 3.29 0.56 -2.78
CA LYS A 73 2.83 0.58 -4.17
C LYS A 73 1.36 0.92 -4.24
N ILE A 74 1.00 1.79 -5.17
CA ILE A 74 -0.38 2.20 -5.43
C ILE A 74 -0.73 1.79 -6.86
N TYR A 75 -1.83 1.06 -7.01
CA TYR A 75 -2.29 0.52 -8.29
C TYR A 75 -3.64 1.17 -8.65
N ASP A 76 -3.92 1.38 -9.93
CA ASP A 76 -5.18 1.98 -10.40
C ASP A 76 -6.26 0.92 -10.63
N GLY A 77 -6.63 0.21 -9.57
CA GLY A 77 -7.62 -0.85 -9.65
C GLY A 77 -7.71 -1.67 -8.37
N PRO A 78 -8.54 -2.72 -8.35
CA PRO A 78 -8.85 -3.44 -7.11
C PRO A 78 -7.74 -4.39 -6.63
N ASN A 79 -6.67 -4.56 -7.41
CA ASN A 79 -5.60 -5.52 -7.11
C ASN A 79 -4.28 -5.15 -7.83
N ARG A 80 -3.25 -5.98 -7.61
CA ARG A 80 -1.87 -5.78 -8.11
C ARG A 80 -1.68 -6.07 -9.60
N GLU A 81 -2.72 -6.53 -10.30
CA GLU A 81 -2.71 -6.73 -11.76
C GLU A 81 -3.06 -5.45 -12.52
N ALA A 82 -3.62 -4.45 -11.82
CA ALA A 82 -3.91 -3.14 -12.38
C ALA A 82 -2.64 -2.31 -12.63
N ASP A 83 -2.78 -1.18 -13.31
CA ASP A 83 -1.67 -0.30 -13.65
C ASP A 83 -1.02 0.28 -12.39
N LEU A 84 0.31 0.19 -12.30
CA LEU A 84 1.07 0.75 -11.19
C LEU A 84 1.17 2.28 -11.33
N LEU A 85 0.52 3.03 -10.43
CA LEU A 85 0.59 4.49 -10.39
C LEU A 85 1.89 5.00 -9.80
N GLY A 86 2.47 4.25 -8.84
CA GLY A 86 3.73 4.63 -8.23
C GLY A 86 4.26 3.66 -7.19
N THR A 87 5.58 3.71 -6.97
CA THR A 87 6.29 3.08 -5.86
C THR A 87 6.90 4.18 -5.01
N TYR A 88 6.66 4.13 -3.70
CA TYR A 88 7.05 5.16 -2.75
C TYR A 88 7.86 4.55 -1.61
N CYS A 89 8.91 5.25 -1.20
CA CYS A 89 9.72 4.95 -0.02
C CYS A 89 10.17 6.28 0.62
N THR A 90 10.96 6.22 1.69
CA THR A 90 11.37 7.40 2.47
C THR A 90 12.12 8.46 1.67
N TYR A 91 12.87 8.05 0.64
CA TYR A 91 13.67 8.96 -0.19
C TYR A 91 13.46 8.70 -1.69
N PRO A 92 13.26 9.74 -2.52
CA PRO A 92 13.23 11.16 -2.16
C PRO A 92 11.97 11.55 -1.36
N PRO A 93 12.01 12.64 -0.58
CA PRO A 93 10.87 13.05 0.26
C PRO A 93 9.64 13.34 -0.59
N THR A 94 8.54 12.64 -0.29
CA THR A 94 7.25 12.81 -0.94
C THR A 94 6.36 13.73 -0.10
N PRO A 95 5.72 14.73 -0.73
CA PRO A 95 4.27 14.73 -0.68
C PRO A 95 3.76 14.31 -2.06
N SER A 96 3.16 13.12 -2.11
CA SER A 96 2.57 12.61 -3.35
C SER A 96 1.06 12.55 -3.20
N VAL A 97 0.38 13.28 -4.09
CA VAL A 97 -1.04 13.11 -4.34
C VAL A 97 -1.15 12.18 -5.54
N VAL A 98 -1.94 11.13 -5.39
CA VAL A 98 -2.32 10.20 -6.45
C VAL A 98 -3.81 10.39 -6.71
N VAL A 99 -4.17 10.44 -7.99
CA VAL A 99 -5.56 10.49 -8.44
C VAL A 99 -5.77 9.24 -9.29
N SER A 100 -6.76 8.43 -8.93
CA SER A 100 -7.12 7.25 -9.72
C SER A 100 -7.77 7.64 -11.05
N THR A 101 -7.80 6.71 -12.01
CA THR A 101 -8.67 6.79 -13.21
C THR A 101 -9.86 5.85 -13.11
N SER A 102 -9.82 4.90 -12.18
CA SER A 102 -10.93 4.02 -11.83
C SER A 102 -11.58 4.40 -10.49
N ASN A 103 -12.63 3.66 -10.10
CA ASN A 103 -13.22 3.78 -8.77
C ASN A 103 -12.51 2.90 -7.72
N ALA A 104 -11.30 2.42 -8.01
CA ALA A 104 -10.54 1.54 -7.13
C ALA A 104 -9.05 1.92 -7.05
N LEU A 105 -8.46 1.69 -5.88
CA LEU A 105 -7.00 1.69 -5.63
C LEU A 105 -6.59 0.46 -4.80
#